data_AF-A0A931VEQ5-F1
#
_entry.id   AF-A0A931VEQ5-F1
#
_cell.length_a   1.000
_cell.length_b   1.000
_cell.length_c   1.000
_cell.angle_alpha   90.00
_cell.angle_beta   90.00
_cell.angle_gamma   90.00
#
_symmetry.space_group_name_H-M   'P 1'
#
loop_
_entity.id
_entity.type
_entity.pdbx_description
1 polymer ?
#
loop_
_entity_poly.entity_id
_entity_poly.type
_entity_poly.pdbx_seq_one_letter_code
_entity_poly.pdbx_strand_id
1 'polypeptide(L)'
;MERFIAGMHPSVLPKEAPDNIVVTPTMNRWKNGHGVGPLPTLLTTTQAALSREGIGQNTWMLVADASNQPDSSQLREDALGQMGQFEQPARMFFMTPETQAQVAQEIAERTGIRREIVNAILLNNGYASQRMKLDMVAGGLVLANGRSFGVLTADDDTEVREKAVFVKEDKLPIGLKRKPNSQTLFQEDLSDDAFETRPNRIGAFFEDLGKTVGEIRESDPGFRVTQTFKDTMHGELEHAREGQPAQFEVTHADEEDMPNADQARVIAKTATKHGVPDYRTVRIAYANFRLHFPEEEVPITSYPSGENKPFAFQKGNTNVDSAAFSRHSDDRTILLPWWYVSSLDISQANPLGTVNAHYRADNELLPVLLDVVAQKTGVQYLYMGGIDTQIYHNRARSGYRPGLHEQAAASLVGNIAALEASRRLSYDPQSGQFHMERVDEAIYEAPLGHAQSVYEELHGLMGVCNEEKGALDKARQVSTDPDQIAKIDLKVMQFADISRSIEQKLGGKDNYVGF
;
A
#
# COMPACT_ATOMS: atom_id res chain seq x y z
N MET A 1 3.42 -32.03 -27.19
CA MET A 1 3.36 -30.58 -27.02
C MET A 1 2.57 -30.33 -25.75
N GLU A 2 3.31 -30.22 -24.63
CA GLU A 2 2.75 -30.20 -23.28
C GLU A 2 1.97 -28.90 -23.05
N ARG A 3 0.76 -29.06 -22.54
CA ARG A 3 -0.16 -27.97 -22.20
C ARG A 3 0.38 -27.28 -20.95
N PHE A 4 0.94 -26.09 -21.09
CA PHE A 4 1.32 -25.28 -19.95
C PHE A 4 0.07 -24.56 -19.43
N ILE A 5 -0.65 -25.21 -18.51
CA ILE A 5 -1.54 -24.52 -17.57
C ILE A 5 -0.63 -23.78 -16.61
N ALA A 6 -0.95 -22.53 -16.26
CA ALA A 6 -0.21 -21.72 -15.29
C ALA A 6 0.25 -22.60 -14.11
N GLY A 7 1.58 -22.71 -13.95
CA GLY A 7 2.23 -23.76 -13.18
C GLY A 7 1.63 -23.97 -11.80
N MET A 8 1.24 -25.22 -11.51
CA MET A 8 0.82 -25.66 -10.19
C MET A 8 1.95 -25.50 -9.16
N HIS A 9 1.60 -24.76 -8.10
CA HIS A 9 2.04 -24.83 -6.69
C HIS A 9 3.13 -25.84 -6.32
N PRO A 10 4.38 -25.41 -6.08
CA PRO A 10 5.11 -25.97 -4.96
C PRO A 10 4.52 -25.40 -3.66
N SER A 11 4.23 -26.28 -2.69
CA SER A 11 4.01 -25.92 -1.28
C SER A 11 5.28 -25.39 -0.60
N VAL A 12 6.38 -25.28 -1.35
CA VAL A 12 7.73 -24.97 -0.88
C VAL A 12 8.14 -23.65 -1.49
N LEU A 13 8.59 -22.72 -0.65
CA LEU A 13 9.17 -21.47 -1.11
C LEU A 13 10.42 -21.81 -1.94
N PRO A 14 10.50 -21.39 -3.22
CA PRO A 14 11.56 -21.90 -4.06
C PRO A 14 12.93 -21.44 -3.55
N LYS A 15 13.94 -22.27 -3.80
CA LYS A 15 15.26 -22.07 -3.19
C LYS A 15 15.96 -20.84 -3.78
N GLU A 16 15.94 -20.70 -5.11
CA GLU A 16 16.66 -19.64 -5.85
C GLU A 16 15.72 -18.53 -6.31
N ALA A 17 15.85 -17.33 -5.73
CA ALA A 17 15.05 -16.16 -6.11
C ALA A 17 15.32 -15.68 -7.56
N PRO A 18 14.29 -15.16 -8.25
CA PRO A 18 14.42 -14.54 -9.57
C PRO A 18 15.02 -13.14 -9.46
N ASP A 19 15.26 -12.47 -10.59
CA ASP A 19 15.71 -11.07 -10.61
C ASP A 19 14.62 -10.12 -10.07
N ASN A 20 13.35 -10.48 -10.28
CA ASN A 20 12.19 -9.67 -9.90
C ASN A 20 11.09 -10.50 -9.21
N ILE A 21 10.46 -9.93 -8.19
CA ILE A 21 9.29 -10.51 -7.53
C ILE A 21 8.17 -9.47 -7.55
N VAL A 22 6.99 -9.85 -8.05
CA VAL A 22 5.75 -9.11 -7.86
C VAL A 22 4.99 -9.74 -6.70
N VAL A 23 4.56 -8.95 -5.73
CA VAL A 23 3.82 -9.42 -4.56
C VAL A 23 2.46 -8.76 -4.48
N THR A 24 1.41 -9.53 -4.17
CA THR A 24 0.05 -9.01 -3.99
C THR A 24 -0.68 -9.66 -2.81
N PRO A 25 -1.22 -8.89 -1.85
CA PRO A 25 -2.08 -9.43 -0.79
C PRO A 25 -3.48 -9.68 -1.33
N THR A 26 -4.26 -10.61 -0.75
CA THR A 26 -5.70 -10.69 -1.01
C THR A 26 -6.52 -11.20 0.16
N MET A 27 -7.77 -10.75 0.22
CA MET A 27 -8.82 -11.18 1.14
C MET A 27 -10.09 -11.46 0.34
N ASN A 28 -10.11 -12.57 -0.39
CA ASN A 28 -11.28 -13.07 -1.12
C ASN A 28 -11.74 -12.20 -2.32
N ARG A 29 -10.81 -11.78 -3.19
CA ARG A 29 -11.11 -11.02 -4.43
C ARG A 29 -11.04 -11.84 -5.71
N TRP A 30 -11.25 -13.15 -5.61
CA TRP A 30 -11.21 -14.10 -6.73
C TRP A 30 -12.37 -13.97 -7.72
N LYS A 31 -13.58 -13.68 -7.24
CA LYS A 31 -14.77 -13.44 -8.07
C LYS A 31 -15.43 -12.13 -7.66
N ASN A 32 -16.18 -11.52 -8.59
CA ASN A 32 -17.18 -10.50 -8.29
C ASN A 32 -18.57 -11.07 -8.62
N GLY A 33 -19.65 -10.39 -8.22
CA GLY A 33 -21.03 -10.83 -8.47
C GLY A 33 -21.40 -11.02 -9.95
N HIS A 34 -20.48 -10.75 -10.88
CA HIS A 34 -20.66 -10.81 -12.33
C HIS A 34 -19.60 -11.68 -13.05
N GLY A 35 -18.71 -12.38 -12.33
CA GLY A 35 -17.65 -13.20 -12.92
C GLY A 35 -16.28 -13.03 -12.26
N VAL A 36 -15.25 -12.77 -13.07
CA VAL A 36 -13.84 -12.65 -12.65
C VAL A 36 -13.64 -11.46 -11.71
N GLY A 37 -12.98 -11.71 -10.57
CA GLY A 37 -12.74 -10.67 -9.56
C GLY A 37 -11.55 -9.73 -9.88
N PRO A 38 -11.30 -8.74 -9.01
CA PRO A 38 -10.18 -7.81 -9.14
C PRO A 38 -8.79 -8.48 -9.13
N LEU A 39 -8.58 -9.48 -8.27
CA LEU A 39 -7.26 -10.14 -8.18
C LEU A 39 -6.88 -10.86 -9.48
N PRO A 40 -7.71 -11.72 -10.09
CA PRO A 40 -7.35 -12.32 -11.37
C PRO A 40 -7.13 -11.29 -12.49
N THR A 41 -7.80 -10.13 -12.43
CA THR A 41 -7.58 -9.02 -13.38
C THR A 41 -6.18 -8.43 -13.19
N LEU A 42 -5.76 -8.16 -11.95
CA LEU A 42 -4.38 -7.77 -11.63
C LEU A 42 -3.38 -8.81 -12.16
N LEU A 43 -3.60 -10.09 -11.84
CA LEU A 43 -2.69 -11.17 -12.22
C LEU A 43 -2.56 -11.25 -13.75
N THR A 44 -3.68 -11.18 -14.47
CA THR A 44 -3.72 -11.25 -15.94
C THR A 44 -3.01 -10.06 -16.58
N THR A 45 -3.32 -8.85 -16.14
CA THR A 45 -2.74 -7.62 -16.71
C THR A 45 -1.25 -7.50 -16.42
N THR A 46 -0.83 -7.92 -15.23
CA THR A 46 0.59 -8.00 -14.85
C THR A 46 1.34 -9.05 -15.68
N GLN A 47 0.80 -10.27 -15.82
CA GLN A 47 1.40 -11.31 -16.67
C GLN A 47 1.54 -10.86 -18.13
N ALA A 48 0.51 -10.19 -18.66
CA ALA A 48 0.54 -9.63 -20.00
C ALA A 48 1.64 -8.58 -20.16
N ALA A 49 1.79 -7.67 -19.18
CA ALA A 49 2.82 -6.65 -19.19
C ALA A 49 4.23 -7.25 -19.10
N LEU A 50 4.47 -8.17 -18.16
CA LEU A 50 5.74 -8.88 -18.00
C LEU A 50 6.14 -9.67 -19.25
N SER A 51 5.16 -10.31 -19.91
CA SER A 51 5.39 -11.08 -21.12
C SER A 51 5.71 -10.18 -22.31
N ARG A 52 4.99 -9.06 -22.47
CA ARG A 52 5.23 -8.08 -23.54
C ARG A 52 6.62 -7.47 -23.46
N GLU A 53 7.13 -7.26 -22.25
CA GLU A 53 8.47 -6.72 -22.01
C GLU A 53 9.57 -7.80 -21.95
N GLY A 54 9.22 -9.08 -22.09
CA GLY A 54 10.19 -10.19 -22.11
C GLY A 54 10.89 -10.44 -20.77
N ILE A 55 10.34 -9.97 -19.65
CA ILE A 55 10.91 -10.12 -18.31
C ILE A 55 10.18 -11.16 -17.45
N GLY A 56 9.10 -11.75 -17.95
CA GLY A 56 8.28 -12.70 -17.20
C GLY A 56 9.01 -13.96 -16.76
N GLN A 57 9.89 -14.54 -17.58
CA GLN A 57 10.66 -15.75 -17.19
C GLN A 57 11.60 -15.52 -15.99
N ASN A 58 12.08 -14.29 -15.81
CA ASN A 58 12.92 -13.88 -14.68
C ASN A 58 12.11 -13.15 -13.61
N THR A 59 10.78 -13.33 -13.59
CA THR A 59 9.89 -12.73 -12.61
C THR A 59 9.04 -13.80 -11.94
N TRP A 60 8.88 -13.69 -10.63
CA TRP A 60 7.86 -14.44 -9.90
C TRP A 60 6.73 -13.53 -9.45
N MET A 61 5.54 -14.11 -9.31
CA MET A 61 4.40 -13.47 -8.69
C MET A 61 4.03 -14.26 -7.43
N LEU A 62 4.05 -13.60 -6.28
CA LEU A 62 3.69 -14.19 -5.00
C LEU A 62 2.40 -13.56 -4.49
N VAL A 63 1.40 -14.39 -4.19
CA VAL A 63 0.09 -13.98 -3.71
C VAL A 63 -0.10 -14.48 -2.28
N ALA A 64 -0.35 -13.57 -1.35
CA ALA A 64 -0.73 -13.94 0.02
C ALA A 64 -2.25 -13.98 0.11
N ASP A 65 -2.81 -15.18 0.21
CA ASP A 65 -4.25 -15.41 0.17
C ASP A 65 -4.76 -15.79 1.57
N ALA A 66 -5.52 -14.89 2.19
CA ALA A 66 -6.19 -15.14 3.45
C ALA A 66 -7.71 -15.31 3.29
N SER A 67 -8.17 -15.70 2.10
CA SER A 67 -9.57 -16.06 1.85
C SER A 67 -9.98 -17.22 2.77
N ASN A 68 -11.04 -17.01 3.56
CA ASN A 68 -11.56 -17.96 4.53
C ASN A 68 -12.84 -18.68 4.07
N GLN A 69 -13.18 -18.60 2.78
CA GLN A 69 -14.40 -19.24 2.25
C GLN A 69 -14.19 -20.75 2.03
N PRO A 70 -15.24 -21.57 2.23
CA PRO A 70 -15.17 -23.04 2.11
C PRO A 70 -14.66 -23.56 0.76
N ASP A 71 -14.71 -22.75 -0.31
CA ASP A 71 -14.36 -23.14 -1.68
C ASP A 71 -13.26 -22.27 -2.32
N SER A 72 -12.45 -21.57 -1.52
CA SER A 72 -11.43 -20.62 -2.04
C SER A 72 -10.46 -21.25 -3.04
N SER A 73 -10.09 -22.53 -2.86
CA SER A 73 -9.24 -23.27 -3.80
C SER A 73 -9.92 -23.48 -5.17
N GLN A 74 -11.20 -23.86 -5.20
CA GLN A 74 -11.95 -24.02 -6.45
C GLN A 74 -12.16 -22.66 -7.14
N LEU A 75 -12.47 -21.61 -6.38
CA LEU A 75 -12.60 -20.25 -6.89
C LEU A 75 -11.30 -19.75 -7.53
N ARG A 76 -10.16 -20.05 -6.89
CA ARG A 76 -8.83 -19.76 -7.43
C ARG A 76 -8.59 -20.54 -8.72
N GLU A 77 -8.78 -21.85 -8.73
CA GLU A 77 -8.58 -22.69 -9.91
C GLU A 77 -9.45 -22.25 -11.10
N ASP A 78 -10.73 -21.97 -10.87
CA ASP A 78 -11.65 -21.45 -11.89
C ASP A 78 -11.16 -20.13 -12.48
N ALA A 79 -10.67 -19.23 -11.64
CA ALA A 79 -10.20 -17.91 -12.04
C ALA A 79 -8.88 -17.98 -12.80
N LEU A 80 -7.94 -18.81 -12.34
CA LEU A 80 -6.68 -19.08 -13.03
C LEU A 80 -6.91 -19.76 -14.40
N GLY A 81 -7.91 -20.64 -14.49
CA GLY A 81 -8.31 -21.28 -15.75
C GLY A 81 -8.87 -20.31 -16.80
N GLN A 82 -9.30 -19.12 -16.37
CA GLN A 82 -9.78 -18.04 -17.25
C GLN A 82 -8.68 -17.06 -17.65
N MET A 83 -7.48 -17.17 -17.06
CA MET A 83 -6.35 -16.36 -17.49
C MET A 83 -5.92 -16.75 -18.90
N GLY A 84 -5.57 -15.75 -19.71
CA GLY A 84 -5.07 -15.96 -21.06
C GLY A 84 -3.76 -16.74 -21.09
N GLN A 85 -3.37 -17.18 -22.29
CA GLN A 85 -2.04 -17.75 -22.52
C GLN A 85 -1.01 -16.65 -22.71
N PHE A 86 0.17 -16.86 -22.16
CA PHE A 86 1.29 -15.94 -22.24
C PHE A 86 2.52 -16.69 -22.76
N GLU A 87 3.32 -16.07 -23.63
CA GLU A 87 4.50 -16.72 -24.23
C GLU A 87 5.64 -16.90 -23.22
N GLN A 88 5.75 -16.01 -22.24
CA GLN A 88 6.82 -15.98 -21.25
C GLN A 88 6.26 -15.65 -19.84
N PRO A 89 5.35 -16.47 -19.29
CA PRO A 89 4.67 -16.13 -18.04
C PRO A 89 5.63 -16.13 -16.86
N ALA A 90 5.42 -15.20 -15.94
CA ALA A 90 5.98 -15.26 -14.60
C ALA A 90 5.43 -16.45 -13.84
N ARG A 91 6.26 -17.06 -12.99
CA ARG A 91 5.83 -18.17 -12.13
C ARG A 91 4.97 -17.64 -10.99
N MET A 92 3.82 -18.25 -10.75
CA MET A 92 2.91 -17.83 -9.67
C MET A 92 3.00 -18.75 -8.46
N PHE A 93 3.04 -18.15 -7.27
CA PHE A 93 3.08 -18.83 -5.97
C PHE A 93 1.99 -18.26 -5.08
N PHE A 94 1.21 -19.13 -4.45
CA PHE A 94 0.14 -18.70 -3.55
C PHE A 94 0.42 -19.21 -2.15
N MET A 95 0.50 -18.29 -1.20
CA MET A 95 0.63 -18.55 0.22
C MET A 95 -0.78 -18.60 0.84
N THR A 96 -1.35 -19.80 0.81
CA THR A 96 -2.66 -20.14 1.40
C THR A 96 -2.55 -20.41 2.90
N PRO A 97 -3.66 -20.41 3.67
CA PRO A 97 -3.64 -20.77 5.09
C PRO A 97 -2.93 -22.09 5.38
N GLU A 98 -3.03 -23.07 4.48
CA GLU A 98 -2.40 -24.40 4.60
C GLU A 98 -0.87 -24.35 4.44
N THR A 99 -0.34 -23.39 3.68
CA THR A 99 1.10 -23.29 3.37
C THR A 99 1.84 -22.29 4.28
N GLN A 100 1.10 -21.37 4.92
CA GLN A 100 1.67 -20.31 5.76
C GLN A 100 2.55 -20.84 6.90
N ALA A 101 2.16 -21.92 7.56
CA ALA A 101 2.95 -22.51 8.64
C ALA A 101 4.30 -23.08 8.17
N GLN A 102 4.32 -23.67 6.97
CA GLN A 102 5.56 -24.18 6.37
C GLN A 102 6.46 -23.01 5.94
N VAL A 103 5.91 -22.01 5.26
CA VAL A 103 6.64 -20.80 4.86
C VAL A 103 7.23 -20.07 6.07
N ALA A 104 6.49 -20.01 7.17
CA ALA A 104 6.96 -19.43 8.42
C ALA A 104 8.15 -20.17 9.02
N GLN A 105 8.11 -21.50 9.01
CA GLN A 105 9.25 -22.30 9.43
C GLN A 105 10.48 -22.04 8.55
N GLU A 106 10.30 -22.05 7.22
CA GLU A 106 11.42 -21.83 6.28
C GLU A 106 12.04 -20.43 6.45
N ILE A 107 11.23 -19.39 6.65
CA ILE A 107 11.74 -18.02 6.86
C ILE A 107 12.49 -17.93 8.20
N ALA A 108 11.96 -18.50 9.28
CA ALA A 108 12.64 -18.48 10.57
C ALA A 108 14.01 -19.17 10.50
N GLU A 109 14.08 -20.34 9.86
CA GLU A 109 15.32 -21.09 9.65
C GLU A 109 16.33 -20.32 8.79
N ARG A 110 15.87 -19.64 7.73
CA ARG A 110 16.74 -18.90 6.79
C ARG A 110 17.23 -17.56 7.34
N THR A 111 16.42 -16.87 8.12
CA THR A 111 16.71 -15.49 8.59
C THR A 111 17.29 -15.44 10.00
N GLY A 112 17.14 -16.50 10.79
CA GLY A 112 17.49 -16.51 12.21
C GLY A 112 16.57 -15.65 13.10
N ILE A 113 15.50 -15.08 12.54
CA ILE A 113 14.46 -14.37 13.30
C ILE A 113 13.75 -15.38 14.20
N ARG A 114 13.45 -14.98 15.45
CA ARG A 114 12.70 -15.80 16.41
C ARG A 114 11.38 -16.31 15.80
N ARG A 115 11.15 -17.61 15.90
CA ARG A 115 10.00 -18.30 15.28
C ARG A 115 8.66 -17.73 15.75
N GLU A 116 8.57 -17.28 16.99
CA GLU A 116 7.37 -16.68 17.57
C GLU A 116 6.96 -15.41 16.82
N ILE A 117 7.94 -14.59 16.41
CA ILE A 117 7.71 -13.35 15.67
C ILE A 117 7.28 -13.68 14.24
N VAL A 118 8.00 -14.60 13.60
CA VAL A 118 7.70 -15.06 12.25
C VAL A 118 6.29 -15.64 12.17
N ASN A 119 5.90 -16.46 13.16
CA ASN A 119 4.55 -17.00 13.28
C ASN A 119 3.50 -15.91 13.55
N ALA A 120 3.77 -14.94 14.42
CA ALA A 120 2.83 -13.86 14.74
C ALA A 120 2.47 -13.01 13.51
N ILE A 121 3.41 -12.85 12.57
CA ILE A 121 3.20 -12.12 11.32
C ILE A 121 2.55 -13.04 10.27
N LEU A 122 3.10 -14.22 10.04
CA LEU A 122 2.72 -15.08 8.91
C LEU A 122 1.45 -15.91 9.12
N LEU A 123 1.03 -16.15 10.36
CA LEU A 123 -0.20 -16.90 10.66
C LEU A 123 -1.41 -15.98 10.87
N ASN A 124 -1.25 -14.66 10.74
CA ASN A 124 -2.33 -13.70 10.94
C ASN A 124 -3.16 -13.48 9.66
N ASN A 125 -4.49 -13.43 9.75
CA ASN A 125 -5.40 -13.47 8.60
C ASN A 125 -5.99 -12.11 8.18
N GLY A 126 -5.42 -10.99 8.59
CA GLY A 126 -5.85 -9.67 8.08
C GLY A 126 -5.25 -9.28 6.74
N TYR A 127 -5.90 -8.34 6.04
CA TYR A 127 -5.41 -7.77 4.78
C TYR A 127 -4.04 -7.09 4.95
N ALA A 128 -3.89 -6.21 5.95
CA ALA A 128 -2.62 -5.53 6.20
C ALA A 128 -1.53 -6.54 6.64
N SER A 129 -1.93 -7.59 7.37
CA SER A 129 -1.01 -8.70 7.67
C SER A 129 -0.50 -9.38 6.41
N GLN A 130 -1.35 -9.63 5.39
CA GLN A 130 -0.93 -10.28 4.14
C GLN A 130 0.22 -9.53 3.43
N ARG A 131 0.22 -8.19 3.43
CA ARG A 131 1.33 -7.40 2.89
C ARG A 131 2.63 -7.66 3.65
N MET A 132 2.58 -7.59 4.98
CA MET A 132 3.74 -7.89 5.81
C MET A 132 4.27 -9.30 5.56
N LYS A 133 3.39 -10.28 5.32
CA LYS A 133 3.83 -11.64 4.99
C LYS A 133 4.63 -11.69 3.71
N LEU A 134 4.17 -11.01 2.66
CA LEU A 134 4.85 -10.97 1.37
C LEU A 134 6.23 -10.31 1.48
N ASP A 135 6.32 -9.26 2.29
CA ASP A 135 7.57 -8.58 2.57
C ASP A 135 8.55 -9.49 3.33
N MET A 136 8.07 -10.27 4.31
CA MET A 136 8.88 -11.26 5.00
C MET A 136 9.35 -12.39 4.08
N VAL A 137 8.49 -12.86 3.17
CA VAL A 137 8.85 -13.90 2.20
C VAL A 137 9.92 -13.39 1.25
N ALA A 138 9.74 -12.19 0.69
CA ALA A 138 10.74 -11.55 -0.15
C ALA A 138 12.06 -11.36 0.62
N GLY A 139 12.04 -10.90 1.87
CA GLY A 139 13.25 -10.75 2.67
C GLY A 139 13.96 -12.07 2.97
N GLY A 140 13.22 -13.11 3.32
CA GLY A 140 13.77 -14.46 3.53
C GLY A 140 14.41 -15.04 2.26
N LEU A 141 13.89 -14.70 1.08
CA LEU A 141 14.48 -15.07 -0.20
C LEU A 141 15.80 -14.36 -0.51
N VAL A 142 15.95 -13.06 -0.18
CA VAL A 142 17.24 -12.36 -0.33
C VAL A 142 18.30 -13.01 0.53
N LEU A 143 18.00 -13.15 1.83
CA LEU A 143 18.95 -13.63 2.82
C LEU A 143 19.41 -15.07 2.52
N ALA A 144 18.52 -15.92 2.01
CA ALA A 144 18.85 -17.29 1.64
C ALA A 144 19.73 -17.40 0.40
N ASN A 145 19.58 -16.48 -0.56
CA ASN A 145 20.27 -16.56 -1.85
C ASN A 145 21.52 -15.70 -1.94
N GLY A 146 21.68 -14.70 -1.07
CA GLY A 146 22.77 -13.73 -1.14
C GLY A 146 22.75 -12.91 -2.44
N ARG A 147 21.60 -12.80 -3.11
CA ARG A 147 21.41 -12.05 -4.35
C ARG A 147 20.45 -10.89 -4.13
N SER A 148 20.70 -9.78 -4.81
CA SER A 148 19.77 -8.66 -4.83
C SER A 148 18.68 -8.86 -5.88
N PHE A 149 17.48 -8.33 -5.62
CA PHE A 149 16.37 -8.35 -6.57
C PHE A 149 15.43 -7.17 -6.38
N GLY A 150 14.62 -6.91 -7.41
CA GLY A 150 13.53 -5.94 -7.34
C GLY A 150 12.25 -6.58 -6.81
N VAL A 151 11.57 -5.91 -5.88
CA VAL A 151 10.25 -6.34 -5.37
C VAL A 151 9.22 -5.28 -5.72
N LEU A 152 8.21 -5.61 -6.50
CA LEU A 152 7.04 -4.78 -6.78
C LEU A 152 5.88 -5.25 -5.90
N THR A 153 5.40 -4.41 -4.99
CA THR A 153 4.16 -4.64 -4.25
C THR A 153 3.02 -3.97 -4.98
N ALA A 154 1.94 -4.70 -5.25
CA ALA A 154 0.73 -4.18 -5.88
C ALA A 154 -0.54 -4.63 -5.14
N ASP A 155 -1.54 -3.76 -5.06
CA ASP A 155 -2.82 -4.05 -4.42
C ASP A 155 -3.70 -4.91 -5.32
N ASP A 156 -4.47 -5.83 -4.73
CA ASP A 156 -5.36 -6.74 -5.46
C ASP A 156 -6.59 -6.09 -6.12
N ASP A 157 -6.73 -4.77 -6.05
CA ASP A 157 -7.69 -3.96 -6.83
C ASP A 157 -7.02 -3.00 -7.82
N THR A 158 -5.77 -3.27 -8.17
CA THR A 158 -5.05 -2.52 -9.21
C THR A 158 -4.95 -3.30 -10.51
N GLU A 159 -4.65 -2.61 -11.61
CA GLU A 159 -4.35 -3.24 -12.89
C GLU A 159 -3.26 -2.50 -13.65
N VAL A 160 -2.46 -3.27 -14.40
CA VAL A 160 -1.43 -2.75 -15.31
C VAL A 160 -1.95 -2.84 -16.74
N ARG A 161 -2.78 -1.87 -17.13
CA ARG A 161 -3.35 -1.84 -18.49
C ARG A 161 -2.25 -1.83 -19.54
N GLU A 162 -2.56 -2.36 -20.73
CA GLU A 162 -1.64 -2.33 -21.89
C GLU A 162 -1.22 -0.91 -22.26
N LYS A 163 -2.13 0.05 -22.10
CA LYS A 163 -1.94 1.45 -22.44
C LYS A 163 -2.05 2.34 -21.20
N ALA A 164 -1.08 3.21 -21.03
CA ALA A 164 -1.15 4.37 -20.15
C ALA A 164 -1.95 5.49 -20.84
N VAL A 165 -2.74 6.25 -20.09
CA VAL A 165 -3.64 7.29 -20.62
C VAL A 165 -3.33 8.65 -20.03
N PHE A 166 -3.52 9.70 -20.83
CA PHE A 166 -3.33 11.09 -20.41
C PHE A 166 -4.46 11.93 -20.96
N VAL A 167 -4.86 12.96 -20.23
CA VAL A 167 -5.86 13.93 -20.72
C VAL A 167 -5.23 14.76 -21.84
N LYS A 168 -5.91 14.86 -22.98
CA LYS A 168 -5.47 15.75 -24.06
C LYS A 168 -5.55 17.21 -23.60
N GLU A 169 -4.60 18.02 -24.05
CA GLU A 169 -4.47 19.40 -23.60
C GLU A 169 -5.73 20.25 -23.88
N ASP A 170 -6.38 20.04 -25.03
CA ASP A 170 -7.61 20.72 -25.43
C ASP A 170 -8.87 20.26 -24.66
N LYS A 171 -8.74 19.21 -23.85
CA LYS A 171 -9.82 18.61 -23.05
C LYS A 171 -9.66 18.93 -21.55
N LEU A 172 -8.58 19.59 -21.16
CA LEU A 172 -8.39 20.06 -19.79
C LEU A 172 -9.37 21.20 -19.47
N PRO A 173 -9.95 21.23 -18.26
CA PRO A 173 -10.78 22.34 -17.79
C PRO A 173 -10.11 23.70 -17.89
N ILE A 174 -10.91 24.75 -18.08
CA ILE A 174 -10.42 26.14 -18.14
C ILE A 174 -9.62 26.46 -16.87
N GLY A 175 -8.39 26.94 -17.06
CA GLY A 175 -7.47 27.29 -15.97
C GLY A 175 -6.47 26.21 -15.61
N LEU A 176 -6.68 24.96 -16.04
CA LEU A 176 -5.72 23.86 -15.89
C LEU A 176 -4.80 23.77 -17.11
N LYS A 177 -3.60 23.22 -16.91
CA LYS A 177 -2.59 23.09 -17.98
C LYS A 177 -1.94 21.71 -17.94
N ARG A 178 -1.54 21.20 -19.10
CA ARG A 178 -0.71 20.00 -19.19
C ARG A 178 0.62 20.25 -18.48
N LYS A 179 0.90 19.48 -17.42
CA LYS A 179 2.12 19.62 -16.62
C LYS A 179 2.75 18.25 -16.31
N PRO A 180 4.09 18.15 -16.28
CA PRO A 180 4.74 16.91 -15.88
C PRO A 180 4.38 16.48 -14.46
N ASN A 181 4.34 15.17 -14.19
CA ASN A 181 4.12 14.60 -12.85
C ASN A 181 2.89 15.20 -12.11
N SER A 182 1.83 15.51 -12.86
CA SER A 182 0.59 16.09 -12.32
C SER A 182 -0.62 15.32 -12.81
N GLN A 183 -1.69 15.33 -12.01
CA GLN A 183 -2.95 14.69 -12.36
C GLN A 183 -4.11 15.63 -12.09
N THR A 184 -5.16 15.49 -12.90
CA THR A 184 -6.38 16.26 -12.82
C THR A 184 -7.49 15.40 -12.21
N LEU A 185 -8.21 15.97 -11.26
CA LEU A 185 -9.32 15.37 -10.55
C LEU A 185 -10.64 15.81 -11.20
N PHE A 186 -11.47 14.86 -11.57
CA PHE A 186 -12.79 15.07 -12.16
C PHE A 186 -13.86 14.39 -11.34
N GLN A 187 -14.99 15.05 -11.09
CA GLN A 187 -16.17 14.44 -10.46
C GLN A 187 -17.04 13.64 -11.45
N GLU A 188 -16.81 13.80 -12.76
CA GLU A 188 -17.52 13.11 -13.83
C GLU A 188 -16.52 12.41 -14.75
N ASP A 189 -16.85 11.20 -15.20
CA ASP A 189 -15.99 10.46 -16.14
C ASP A 189 -15.93 11.21 -17.48
N LEU A 190 -14.70 11.52 -17.93
CA LEU A 190 -14.48 12.08 -19.26
C LEU A 190 -14.80 11.05 -20.35
N SER A 191 -15.22 11.53 -21.51
CA SER A 191 -15.41 10.68 -22.69
C SER A 191 -14.09 10.11 -23.20
N ASP A 192 -14.13 8.92 -23.81
CA ASP A 192 -12.92 8.22 -24.30
C ASP A 192 -12.08 9.05 -25.29
N ASP A 193 -12.71 9.97 -26.04
CA ASP A 193 -12.00 10.87 -26.97
C ASP A 193 -11.18 11.95 -26.25
N ALA A 194 -11.35 12.11 -24.94
CA ALA A 194 -10.60 13.06 -24.12
C ALA A 194 -9.16 12.61 -23.85
N PHE A 195 -8.83 11.35 -24.14
CA PHE A 195 -7.55 10.76 -23.77
C PHE A 195 -6.64 10.51 -24.96
N GLU A 196 -5.33 10.68 -24.73
CA GLU A 196 -4.27 10.11 -25.54
C GLU A 196 -3.64 8.91 -24.82
N THR A 197 -3.08 7.96 -25.58
CA THR A 197 -2.57 6.70 -25.03
C THR A 197 -1.16 6.39 -25.48
N ARG A 198 -0.35 5.79 -24.60
CA ARG A 198 0.98 5.24 -24.92
C ARG A 198 1.15 3.83 -24.33
N PRO A 199 2.13 3.03 -24.79
CA PRO A 199 2.42 1.74 -24.17
C PRO A 199 2.72 1.90 -22.67
N ASN A 200 2.11 1.08 -21.84
CA ASN A 200 2.41 1.05 -20.40
C ASN A 200 3.57 0.10 -20.13
N ARG A 201 4.52 0.50 -19.26
CA ARG A 201 5.75 -0.26 -19.00
C ARG A 201 5.83 -0.70 -17.54
N ILE A 202 5.65 -1.99 -17.26
CA ILE A 202 5.86 -2.54 -15.90
C ILE A 202 7.36 -2.64 -15.56
N GLY A 203 8.24 -2.78 -16.56
CA GLY A 203 9.69 -2.87 -16.35
C GLY A 203 10.29 -1.64 -15.66
N ALA A 204 9.66 -0.46 -15.82
CA ALA A 204 10.13 0.79 -15.20
C ALA A 204 10.12 0.77 -13.66
N PHE A 205 9.35 -0.14 -13.04
CA PHE A 205 9.44 -0.40 -11.59
C PHE A 205 10.76 -1.06 -11.18
N PHE A 206 11.41 -1.81 -12.08
CA PHE A 206 12.62 -2.57 -11.78
C PHE A 206 13.88 -1.91 -12.30
N GLU A 207 13.77 -1.15 -13.41
CA GLU A 207 14.85 -0.29 -13.90
C GLU A 207 15.39 0.56 -12.75
N ASP A 208 16.69 0.89 -12.75
CA ASP A 208 17.41 1.75 -11.79
C ASP A 208 17.32 1.45 -10.29
N LEU A 209 16.52 0.46 -9.86
CA LEU A 209 16.54 -0.01 -8.48
C LEU A 209 17.93 -0.55 -8.15
N GLY A 210 18.50 -0.05 -7.06
CA GLY A 210 19.84 -0.40 -6.60
C GLY A 210 20.97 0.38 -7.29
N LYS A 211 20.67 1.19 -8.31
CA LYS A 211 21.68 2.06 -8.95
C LYS A 211 21.86 3.35 -8.17
N THR A 212 23.06 3.88 -8.24
CA THR A 212 23.39 5.25 -7.84
C THR A 212 22.83 6.26 -8.85
N VAL A 213 22.57 7.48 -8.40
CA VAL A 213 22.15 8.58 -9.27
C VAL A 213 23.19 8.85 -10.35
N GLY A 214 24.48 8.72 -10.05
CA GLY A 214 25.55 8.87 -11.04
C GLY A 214 25.38 7.91 -12.21
N GLU A 215 25.14 6.62 -11.93
CA GLU A 215 24.87 5.60 -12.94
C GLU A 215 23.60 5.89 -13.74
N ILE A 216 22.56 6.45 -13.10
CA ILE A 216 21.32 6.83 -13.80
C ILE A 216 21.59 7.98 -14.76
N ARG A 217 22.35 8.99 -14.32
CA ARG A 217 22.69 10.20 -15.09
C ARG A 217 23.56 9.94 -16.32
N GLU A 218 24.27 8.81 -16.37
CA GLU A 218 24.94 8.37 -17.60
C GLU A 218 23.95 8.17 -18.75
N SER A 219 22.73 7.72 -18.45
CA SER A 219 21.65 7.50 -19.42
C SER A 219 20.62 8.63 -19.47
N ASP A 220 20.38 9.31 -18.34
CA ASP A 220 19.48 10.46 -18.24
C ASP A 220 20.16 11.63 -17.51
N PRO A 221 20.93 12.47 -18.24
CA PRO A 221 21.60 13.63 -17.65
C PRO A 221 20.65 14.65 -17.03
N GLY A 222 19.35 14.59 -17.33
CA GLY A 222 18.32 15.48 -16.79
C GLY A 222 17.75 15.03 -15.45
N PHE A 223 18.14 13.85 -14.94
CA PHE A 223 17.58 13.25 -13.74
C PHE A 223 17.80 14.13 -12.50
N ARG A 224 16.70 14.58 -11.89
CA ARG A 224 16.69 15.51 -10.76
C ARG A 224 16.66 14.77 -9.44
N VAL A 225 17.42 15.26 -8.45
CA VAL A 225 17.40 14.75 -7.08
C VAL A 225 17.14 15.89 -6.11
N THR A 226 16.09 15.78 -5.33
CA THR A 226 15.73 16.79 -4.32
C THR A 226 15.72 16.20 -2.93
N GLN A 227 15.85 17.05 -1.91
CA GLN A 227 15.73 16.55 -0.55
C GLN A 227 14.28 16.17 -0.23
N THR A 228 13.32 17.00 -0.63
CA THR A 228 11.92 16.84 -0.28
C THR A 228 11.02 17.04 -1.49
N PHE A 229 9.97 16.23 -1.63
CA PHE A 229 8.87 16.53 -2.55
C PHE A 229 7.58 16.87 -1.79
N LYS A 230 6.72 17.64 -2.44
CA LYS A 230 5.39 18.01 -1.95
C LYS A 230 4.34 17.58 -2.98
N ASP A 231 3.46 16.67 -2.58
CA ASP A 231 2.18 16.46 -3.25
C ASP A 231 1.14 17.43 -2.67
N THR A 232 0.25 17.93 -3.52
CA THR A 232 -0.86 18.80 -3.14
C THR A 232 -2.21 18.08 -3.22
N MET A 233 -2.24 16.79 -3.59
CA MET A 233 -3.43 15.98 -3.85
C MET A 233 -4.51 16.13 -2.78
N HIS A 234 -4.17 16.10 -1.49
CA HIS A 234 -5.19 16.21 -0.44
C HIS A 234 -5.90 17.56 -0.41
N GLY A 235 -5.21 18.67 -0.71
CA GLY A 235 -5.86 19.98 -0.82
C GLY A 235 -6.76 20.06 -2.05
N GLU A 236 -6.25 19.57 -3.18
CA GLU A 236 -6.98 19.57 -4.45
C GLU A 236 -8.19 18.61 -4.45
N LEU A 237 -8.14 17.54 -3.67
CA LEU A 237 -9.29 16.64 -3.46
C LEU A 237 -10.44 17.35 -2.76
N GLU A 238 -10.18 18.20 -1.77
CA GLU A 238 -11.26 18.97 -1.12
C GLU A 238 -11.88 19.98 -2.10
N HIS A 239 -11.07 20.67 -2.91
CA HIS A 239 -11.59 21.52 -4.00
C HIS A 239 -12.43 20.72 -5.00
N ALA A 240 -11.99 19.51 -5.36
CA ALA A 240 -12.72 18.62 -6.27
C ALA A 240 -14.10 18.21 -5.72
N ARG A 241 -14.21 17.99 -4.40
CA ARG A 241 -15.48 17.64 -3.74
C ARG A 241 -16.49 18.79 -3.74
N GLU A 242 -16.04 20.02 -3.87
CA GLU A 242 -16.89 21.22 -3.99
C GLU A 242 -17.44 21.43 -5.42
N GLY A 243 -17.19 20.48 -6.34
CA GLY A 243 -17.69 20.50 -7.71
C GLY A 243 -16.81 21.27 -8.69
N GLN A 244 -15.58 21.59 -8.31
CA GLN A 244 -14.62 22.29 -9.16
C GLN A 244 -13.52 21.34 -9.64
N PRO A 245 -13.19 21.27 -10.95
CA PRO A 245 -12.03 20.54 -11.38
C PRO A 245 -10.77 21.08 -10.72
N ALA A 246 -9.92 20.17 -10.23
CA ALA A 246 -8.70 20.51 -9.50
C ALA A 246 -7.51 19.77 -10.10
N GLN A 247 -6.32 20.36 -10.00
CA GLN A 247 -5.09 19.76 -10.51
C GLN A 247 -4.06 19.74 -9.39
N PHE A 248 -3.60 18.54 -9.03
CA PHE A 248 -2.46 18.43 -8.13
C PHE A 248 -1.19 18.14 -8.92
N GLU A 249 -0.09 18.67 -8.40
CA GLU A 249 1.23 18.54 -8.96
C GLU A 249 2.16 17.99 -7.89
N VAL A 250 2.99 17.03 -8.28
CA VAL A 250 4.08 16.54 -7.45
C VAL A 250 5.27 17.47 -7.68
N THR A 251 5.37 18.49 -6.81
CA THR A 251 6.42 19.51 -6.87
C THR A 251 7.62 19.08 -6.04
N HIS A 252 8.82 19.52 -6.43
CA HIS A 252 10.04 19.23 -5.69
C HIS A 252 10.45 20.51 -4.95
N ALA A 253 10.62 20.43 -3.63
CA ALA A 253 11.00 21.59 -2.83
C ALA A 253 12.49 21.89 -3.08
N ASP A 254 12.79 23.16 -3.33
CA ASP A 254 14.12 23.70 -3.67
C ASP A 254 14.70 23.09 -4.97
N GLU A 255 14.75 23.87 -6.04
CA GLU A 255 15.20 23.44 -7.38
C GLU A 255 16.68 23.03 -7.46
N GLU A 256 17.41 23.11 -6.34
CA GLU A 256 18.81 22.73 -6.24
C GLU A 256 18.94 21.23 -6.04
N ASP A 257 19.90 20.64 -6.75
CA ASP A 257 20.23 19.23 -6.62
C ASP A 257 20.75 18.93 -5.21
N MET A 258 20.32 17.81 -4.63
CA MET A 258 20.77 17.42 -3.30
C MET A 258 22.31 17.30 -3.25
N PRO A 259 22.98 17.74 -2.17
CA PRO A 259 24.43 17.53 -2.01
C PRO A 259 24.80 16.05 -2.10
N ASN A 260 25.85 15.74 -2.88
CA ASN A 260 26.32 14.39 -3.17
C ASN A 260 25.28 13.47 -3.83
N ALA A 261 24.29 14.04 -4.53
CA ALA A 261 23.23 13.29 -5.21
C ALA A 261 23.77 12.10 -6.00
N ASP A 262 24.87 12.26 -6.76
CA ASP A 262 25.47 11.20 -7.58
C ASP A 262 25.81 9.90 -6.82
N GLN A 263 26.10 9.99 -5.52
CA GLN A 263 26.42 8.83 -4.67
C GLN A 263 25.17 8.19 -4.06
N ALA A 264 24.05 8.90 -4.05
CA ALA A 264 22.82 8.43 -3.47
C ALA A 264 22.23 7.30 -4.31
N ARG A 265 21.66 6.29 -3.65
CA ARG A 265 21.15 5.08 -4.30
C ARG A 265 19.63 5.07 -4.33
N VAL A 266 19.04 4.83 -5.50
CA VAL A 266 17.59 4.65 -5.63
C VAL A 266 17.24 3.26 -5.13
N ILE A 267 16.48 3.19 -4.04
CA ILE A 267 16.11 1.91 -3.40
C ILE A 267 14.61 1.64 -3.47
N ALA A 268 13.82 2.59 -3.93
CA ALA A 268 12.39 2.43 -4.07
C ALA A 268 11.85 3.29 -5.21
N LYS A 269 10.77 2.83 -5.85
CA LYS A 269 10.08 3.57 -6.91
C LYS A 269 8.58 3.53 -6.70
N THR A 270 7.90 4.57 -7.19
CA THR A 270 6.44 4.69 -7.09
C THR A 270 5.86 5.06 -8.46
N ALA A 271 4.72 4.45 -8.81
CA ALA A 271 4.04 4.70 -10.07
C ALA A 271 3.13 5.94 -10.03
N THR A 272 2.69 6.34 -11.22
CA THR A 272 1.62 7.34 -11.35
C THR A 272 0.26 6.66 -11.28
N LYS A 273 -0.66 7.27 -10.54
CA LYS A 273 -2.03 6.78 -10.42
C LYS A 273 -2.88 7.18 -11.60
N HIS A 274 -3.86 6.34 -11.89
CA HIS A 274 -4.97 6.63 -12.78
C HIS A 274 -6.22 5.95 -12.20
N GLY A 275 -7.38 6.60 -12.28
CA GLY A 275 -8.63 6.08 -11.71
C GLY A 275 -8.92 6.67 -10.34
N VAL A 276 -9.33 5.85 -9.37
CA VAL A 276 -9.76 6.35 -8.05
C VAL A 276 -8.55 6.89 -7.26
N PRO A 277 -8.55 8.16 -6.82
CA PRO A 277 -7.46 8.73 -6.03
C PRO A 277 -7.38 8.08 -4.64
N ASP A 278 -6.18 8.08 -4.07
CA ASP A 278 -5.93 7.47 -2.76
C ASP A 278 -6.06 8.52 -1.66
N TYR A 279 -7.23 8.57 -1.03
CA TYR A 279 -7.44 9.36 0.17
C TYR A 279 -6.75 8.68 1.37
N ARG A 280 -6.34 9.48 2.36
CA ARG A 280 -6.01 8.91 3.67
C ARG A 280 -7.20 8.12 4.19
N THR A 281 -7.00 6.84 4.54
CA THR A 281 -8.08 5.92 4.93
C THR A 281 -8.96 6.47 6.05
N VAL A 282 -8.38 7.21 7.00
CA VAL A 282 -9.13 7.90 8.07
C VAL A 282 -10.08 8.97 7.50
N ARG A 283 -9.67 9.74 6.49
CA ARG A 283 -10.51 10.74 5.82
C ARG A 283 -11.63 10.08 5.01
N ILE A 284 -11.36 8.94 4.36
CA ILE A 284 -12.42 8.12 3.74
C ILE A 284 -13.43 7.68 4.79
N ALA A 285 -12.96 7.17 5.94
CA ALA A 285 -13.85 6.74 7.02
C ALA A 285 -14.73 7.89 7.52
N TYR A 286 -14.15 9.07 7.78
CA TYR A 286 -14.91 10.27 8.14
C TYR A 286 -16.00 10.62 7.11
N ALA A 287 -15.63 10.70 5.83
CA ALA A 287 -16.56 11.04 4.77
C ALA A 287 -17.67 9.98 4.62
N ASN A 288 -17.31 8.70 4.68
CA ASN A 288 -18.24 7.59 4.55
C ASN A 288 -19.26 7.56 5.70
N PHE A 289 -18.83 7.87 6.93
CA PHE A 289 -19.72 7.95 8.08
C PHE A 289 -20.65 9.15 7.99
N ARG A 290 -20.13 10.34 7.66
CA ARG A 290 -20.95 11.55 7.47
C ARG A 290 -21.99 11.39 6.37
N LEU A 291 -21.71 10.59 5.35
CA LEU A 291 -22.62 10.33 4.22
C LEU A 291 -23.49 9.08 4.42
N HIS A 292 -23.53 8.52 5.63
CA HIS A 292 -24.33 7.34 6.01
C HIS A 292 -24.11 6.12 5.10
N PHE A 293 -22.85 5.77 4.85
CA PHE A 293 -22.46 4.63 4.01
C PHE A 293 -23.10 4.74 2.61
N PRO A 294 -22.73 5.75 1.80
CA PRO A 294 -23.31 5.92 0.47
C PRO A 294 -23.08 4.64 -0.34
N GLU A 295 -23.97 4.33 -1.29
CA GLU A 295 -23.83 3.12 -2.09
C GLU A 295 -22.56 3.16 -2.96
N GLU A 296 -22.11 4.37 -3.33
CA GLU A 296 -20.88 4.64 -4.07
C GLU A 296 -19.94 5.62 -3.35
N GLU A 297 -18.62 5.42 -3.49
CA GLU A 297 -17.61 6.42 -3.10
C GLU A 297 -17.79 7.70 -3.96
N VAL A 298 -17.35 8.86 -3.47
CA VAL A 298 -17.44 10.12 -4.23
C VAL A 298 -16.83 9.90 -5.62
N PRO A 299 -17.52 10.25 -6.73
CA PRO A 299 -17.12 9.88 -8.09
C PRO A 299 -15.94 10.74 -8.61
N ILE A 300 -14.92 10.96 -7.78
CA ILE A 300 -13.73 11.68 -8.19
C ILE A 300 -12.76 10.69 -8.82
N THR A 301 -12.40 10.94 -10.07
CA THR A 301 -11.41 10.18 -10.83
C THR A 301 -10.20 11.06 -11.11
N SER A 302 -9.00 10.50 -10.94
CA SER A 302 -7.72 11.15 -11.21
C SER A 302 -7.16 10.66 -12.54
N TYR A 303 -6.82 11.61 -13.42
CA TYR A 303 -6.17 11.33 -14.70
C TYR A 303 -4.87 12.11 -14.84
N PRO A 304 -3.79 11.47 -15.31
CA PRO A 304 -2.55 12.17 -15.62
C PRO A 304 -2.77 13.32 -16.62
N SER A 305 -2.36 14.52 -16.24
CA SER A 305 -2.57 15.72 -17.07
C SER A 305 -1.43 15.94 -18.07
N GLY A 306 -0.26 15.35 -17.83
CA GLY A 306 0.92 15.48 -18.66
C GLY A 306 1.91 14.35 -18.44
N GLU A 307 3.10 14.47 -19.03
CA GLU A 307 4.07 13.37 -19.06
C GLU A 307 4.76 13.16 -17.71
N ASN A 308 5.01 11.90 -17.38
CA ASN A 308 5.86 11.57 -16.24
C ASN A 308 7.31 11.89 -16.55
N LYS A 309 7.94 12.70 -15.71
CA LYS A 309 9.38 12.97 -15.74
C LYS A 309 10.01 12.31 -14.52
N PRO A 310 10.91 11.34 -14.71
CA PRO A 310 11.53 10.68 -13.57
C PRO A 310 12.33 11.66 -12.71
N PHE A 311 12.20 11.51 -11.40
CA PHE A 311 12.95 12.29 -10.41
C PHE A 311 13.15 11.46 -9.15
N ALA A 312 14.17 11.80 -8.36
CA ALA A 312 14.39 11.22 -7.05
C ALA A 312 14.24 12.22 -5.91
N PHE A 313 13.85 11.69 -4.76
CA PHE A 313 13.71 12.44 -3.52
C PHE A 313 14.08 11.60 -2.32
N GLN A 314 14.62 12.24 -1.28
CA GLN A 314 14.93 11.56 -0.02
C GLN A 314 13.71 11.51 0.91
N LYS A 315 12.94 12.61 0.97
CA LYS A 315 11.81 12.79 1.88
C LYS A 315 10.54 13.20 1.12
N GLY A 316 9.38 12.88 1.70
CA GLY A 316 8.08 13.32 1.21
C GLY A 316 7.30 14.03 2.30
N ASN A 317 6.68 15.17 1.96
CA ASN A 317 5.74 15.86 2.86
C ASN A 317 4.35 15.18 2.89
N THR A 318 4.10 14.32 1.91
CA THR A 318 2.82 13.66 1.66
C THR A 318 3.06 12.18 1.40
N ASN A 319 1.98 11.40 1.51
CA ASN A 319 2.06 9.95 1.44
C ASN A 319 2.59 9.52 0.06
N VAL A 320 3.63 8.68 0.06
CA VAL A 320 4.08 7.97 -1.14
C VAL A 320 3.02 6.91 -1.49
N ASP A 321 2.83 6.60 -2.77
CA ASP A 321 1.72 5.76 -3.21
C ASP A 321 1.68 4.37 -2.55
N SER A 322 0.50 4.00 -2.05
CA SER A 322 0.18 2.75 -1.37
C SER A 322 -0.30 1.60 -2.27
N ALA A 323 -0.71 1.92 -3.50
CA ALA A 323 -1.37 1.00 -4.42
C ALA A 323 -0.37 0.16 -5.22
N ALA A 324 0.78 0.76 -5.54
CA ALA A 324 1.90 0.05 -6.14
C ALA A 324 3.22 0.78 -5.92
N PHE A 325 4.21 0.07 -5.37
CA PHE A 325 5.57 0.57 -5.23
C PHE A 325 6.55 -0.57 -5.39
N SER A 326 7.74 -0.25 -5.89
CA SER A 326 8.83 -1.21 -5.95
C SER A 326 9.97 -0.83 -5.02
N ARG A 327 10.77 -1.82 -4.63
CA ARG A 327 11.93 -1.64 -3.76
C ARG A 327 13.07 -2.56 -4.16
N HIS A 328 14.29 -2.06 -3.99
CA HIS A 328 15.50 -2.83 -4.11
C HIS A 328 15.73 -3.61 -2.82
N SER A 329 15.95 -4.91 -2.97
CA SER A 329 16.14 -5.84 -1.86
C SER A 329 17.53 -6.45 -1.98
N ASP A 330 18.49 -5.98 -1.19
CA ASP A 330 19.87 -6.50 -1.04
C ASP A 330 20.20 -6.71 0.44
N ASP A 331 21.34 -7.31 0.81
CA ASP A 331 21.75 -7.58 2.19
C ASP A 331 21.67 -6.38 3.17
N ARG A 332 21.69 -5.14 2.68
CA ARG A 332 21.64 -3.91 3.48
C ARG A 332 20.25 -3.31 3.56
N THR A 333 19.56 -3.17 2.43
CA THR A 333 18.20 -2.60 2.36
C THR A 333 17.18 -3.55 2.95
N ILE A 334 17.49 -4.84 2.94
CA ILE A 334 16.78 -5.85 3.71
C ILE A 334 16.73 -5.40 5.15
N LEU A 335 17.83 -5.25 5.87
CA LEU A 335 17.79 -4.98 7.32
C LEU A 335 17.14 -3.64 7.77
N LEU A 336 16.62 -2.82 6.86
CA LEU A 336 15.90 -1.60 7.18
C LEU A 336 14.49 -1.87 7.75
N PRO A 337 14.06 -1.09 8.75
CA PRO A 337 12.88 -1.40 9.57
C PRO A 337 11.53 -1.25 8.88
N TRP A 338 11.47 -0.89 7.58
CA TRP A 338 10.22 -1.03 6.83
C TRP A 338 9.80 -2.51 6.71
N TRP A 339 10.73 -3.43 6.95
CA TRP A 339 10.51 -4.86 7.19
C TRP A 339 9.95 -5.23 8.55
N TYR A 340 10.26 -4.41 9.54
CA TYR A 340 10.09 -4.68 10.95
C TYR A 340 9.08 -3.69 11.53
N VAL A 341 7.95 -3.50 10.86
CA VAL A 341 6.80 -2.86 11.51
C VAL A 341 5.99 -3.89 12.27
N SER A 342 6.71 -4.56 13.17
CA SER A 342 6.22 -5.26 14.36
C SER A 342 7.44 -5.82 15.11
N SER A 343 7.87 -5.13 16.16
CA SER A 343 8.85 -5.59 17.16
C SER A 343 8.30 -5.20 18.53
N LEU A 344 8.54 -5.91 19.63
CA LEU A 344 8.72 -7.33 19.86
C LEU A 344 8.06 -7.50 21.22
N ASP A 345 7.15 -8.47 21.31
CA ASP A 345 6.04 -8.55 22.27
C ASP A 345 4.75 -7.80 21.87
N ILE A 346 4.64 -7.41 20.59
CA ILE A 346 3.56 -6.59 19.99
C ILE A 346 3.43 -5.23 20.72
N SER A 347 4.61 -4.68 21.00
CA SER A 347 4.94 -3.55 21.87
C SER A 347 4.83 -3.80 23.37
N GLN A 348 4.43 -5.02 23.78
CA GLN A 348 4.32 -5.59 25.12
C GLN A 348 3.04 -5.20 25.90
N ALA A 349 2.07 -6.12 25.88
CA ALA A 349 0.85 -6.20 26.69
C ALA A 349 -0.25 -5.12 26.54
N ASN A 350 -0.10 -4.18 25.60
CA ASN A 350 -1.22 -3.42 25.00
C ASN A 350 -1.94 -2.43 25.95
N PRO A 351 -1.30 -1.40 26.55
CA PRO A 351 -1.82 -0.85 27.80
C PRO A 351 -3.25 -0.26 27.73
N LEU A 352 -3.77 0.07 26.55
CA LEU A 352 -5.19 0.44 26.33
C LEU A 352 -5.89 -0.31 25.18
N GLY A 353 -5.56 -1.57 24.87
CA GLY A 353 -6.50 -2.44 24.12
C GLY A 353 -6.50 -2.39 22.57
N THR A 354 -5.46 -1.90 21.90
CA THR A 354 -5.43 -1.65 20.43
C THR A 354 -4.77 -2.75 19.58
N VAL A 355 -4.36 -3.89 20.16
CA VAL A 355 -3.58 -4.97 19.50
C VAL A 355 -4.39 -6.01 18.70
N ASN A 356 -5.71 -5.82 18.49
CA ASN A 356 -6.44 -6.62 17.49
C ASN A 356 -6.39 -6.01 16.07
N ALA A 357 -5.62 -4.93 15.86
CA ALA A 357 -5.52 -4.25 14.58
C ALA A 357 -4.24 -4.63 13.82
N HIS A 358 -4.42 -5.19 12.63
CA HIS A 358 -3.38 -5.45 11.63
C HIS A 358 -2.64 -4.14 11.28
N TYR A 359 -1.32 -4.06 11.31
CA TYR A 359 -0.61 -2.79 11.05
C TYR A 359 -0.27 -2.57 9.57
N ARG A 360 -0.38 -1.34 9.10
CA ARG A 360 -0.01 -0.85 7.76
C ARG A 360 1.08 0.23 7.96
N ALA A 361 2.24 0.11 7.32
CA ALA A 361 3.38 1.05 7.46
C ALA A 361 3.62 1.93 6.22
N ASP A 362 2.78 1.80 5.21
CA ASP A 362 3.27 1.59 3.85
C ASP A 362 3.86 2.86 3.19
N ASN A 363 3.56 4.06 3.70
CA ASN A 363 3.74 5.29 2.90
C ASN A 363 4.28 6.51 3.64
N GLU A 364 3.99 6.63 4.93
CA GLU A 364 4.42 7.76 5.76
C GLU A 364 5.74 7.45 6.45
N LEU A 365 5.97 6.18 6.81
CA LEU A 365 7.21 5.74 7.45
C LEU A 365 8.39 5.79 6.49
N LEU A 366 8.17 5.31 5.28
CA LEU A 366 9.26 4.91 4.39
C LEU A 366 10.17 6.11 4.04
N PRO A 367 9.65 7.30 3.67
CA PRO A 367 10.45 8.54 3.57
C PRO A 367 11.10 9.02 4.88
N VAL A 368 10.38 8.93 6.01
CA VAL A 368 10.92 9.31 7.33
C VAL A 368 12.11 8.43 7.71
N LEU A 369 12.03 7.15 7.40
CA LEU A 369 13.07 6.18 7.67
C LEU A 369 14.34 6.45 6.87
N LEU A 370 14.24 6.84 5.58
CA LEU A 370 15.44 7.15 4.79
C LEU A 370 16.17 8.39 5.31
N ASP A 371 15.43 9.37 5.80
CA ASP A 371 16.01 10.52 6.48
C ASP A 371 16.81 10.09 7.71
N VAL A 372 16.20 9.26 8.57
CA VAL A 372 16.88 8.74 9.77
C VAL A 372 18.13 7.94 9.40
N VAL A 373 18.06 7.09 8.36
CA VAL A 373 19.22 6.33 7.86
C VAL A 373 20.33 7.28 7.43
N ALA A 374 20.00 8.31 6.65
CA ALA A 374 20.99 9.29 6.19
C ALA A 374 21.61 10.07 7.36
N GLN A 375 20.81 10.48 8.35
CA GLN A 375 21.30 11.18 9.54
C GLN A 375 22.24 10.31 10.38
N LYS A 376 21.92 9.01 10.54
CA LYS A 376 22.70 8.09 11.38
C LYS A 376 23.96 7.56 10.70
N THR A 377 23.96 7.42 9.37
CA THR A 377 25.02 6.70 8.64
C THR A 377 25.76 7.53 7.59
N GLY A 378 25.19 8.65 7.17
CA GLY A 378 25.66 9.42 6.01
C GLY A 378 25.30 8.78 4.66
N VAL A 379 24.75 7.56 4.63
CA VAL A 379 24.33 6.89 3.39
C VAL A 379 23.01 7.48 2.91
N GLN A 380 22.99 7.96 1.67
CA GLN A 380 21.79 8.54 1.06
C GLN A 380 21.05 7.48 0.22
N TYR A 381 19.85 7.15 0.69
CA TYR A 381 18.89 6.34 -0.06
C TYR A 381 17.75 7.23 -0.56
N LEU A 382 17.23 6.91 -1.75
CA LEU A 382 16.25 7.73 -2.46
C LEU A 382 15.04 6.91 -2.94
N TYR A 383 13.90 7.59 -2.99
CA TYR A 383 12.73 7.20 -3.77
C TYR A 383 12.80 7.82 -5.15
N MET A 384 12.32 7.10 -6.15
CA MET A 384 12.10 7.64 -7.49
C MET A 384 10.61 7.70 -7.80
N GLY A 385 10.13 8.90 -8.16
CA GLY A 385 8.78 9.14 -8.64
C GLY A 385 8.77 9.45 -10.14
N GLY A 386 7.57 9.55 -10.72
CA GLY A 386 7.43 9.91 -12.14
C GLY A 386 7.96 8.84 -13.10
N ILE A 387 7.94 7.57 -12.71
CA ILE A 387 8.30 6.47 -13.63
C ILE A 387 7.25 6.30 -14.73
N ASP A 388 7.64 5.69 -15.85
CA ASP A 388 6.78 5.46 -17.01
C ASP A 388 5.84 4.25 -16.83
N THR A 389 5.19 4.18 -15.68
CA THR A 389 4.15 3.20 -15.39
C THR A 389 2.94 3.89 -14.81
N GLN A 390 1.78 3.59 -15.38
CA GLN A 390 0.50 3.94 -14.79
C GLN A 390 -0.14 2.71 -14.18
N ILE A 391 -0.53 2.85 -12.91
CA ILE A 391 -1.29 1.84 -12.19
C ILE A 391 -2.72 2.34 -12.10
N TYR A 392 -3.63 1.54 -12.61
CA TYR A 392 -5.04 1.89 -12.58
C TYR A 392 -5.69 1.31 -11.33
N HIS A 393 -6.33 2.17 -10.54
CA HIS A 393 -6.98 1.77 -9.30
C HIS A 393 -8.48 1.55 -9.50
N ASN A 394 -8.89 0.29 -9.47
CA ASN A 394 -10.28 -0.17 -9.59
C ASN A 394 -10.84 -0.63 -8.24
N ARG A 395 -10.85 0.24 -7.23
CA ARG A 395 -11.52 -0.10 -5.98
C ARG A 395 -13.00 -0.38 -6.26
N ALA A 396 -13.54 -1.42 -5.62
CA ALA A 396 -14.96 -1.69 -5.69
C ALA A 396 -15.75 -0.44 -5.25
N ARG A 397 -16.69 -0.01 -6.12
CA ARG A 397 -17.51 1.18 -5.89
C ARG A 397 -18.44 1.03 -4.68
N SER A 398 -18.63 -0.17 -4.12
CA SER A 398 -19.55 -0.38 -2.97
C SER A 398 -19.12 0.44 -1.74
N GLY A 399 -19.97 1.36 -1.29
CA GLY A 399 -19.63 2.26 -0.19
C GLY A 399 -19.95 1.77 1.22
N TYR A 400 -20.59 0.60 1.42
CA TYR A 400 -20.47 -0.12 2.70
C TYR A 400 -19.19 -0.98 2.71
N ARG A 401 -18.14 -0.44 3.32
CA ARG A 401 -16.86 -1.14 3.55
C ARG A 401 -16.75 -1.49 5.04
N PRO A 402 -17.27 -2.66 5.48
CA PRO A 402 -17.33 -3.02 6.90
C PRO A 402 -15.95 -2.98 7.59
N GLY A 403 -14.85 -3.23 6.87
CA GLY A 403 -13.48 -3.17 7.41
C GLY A 403 -12.79 -1.79 7.29
N LEU A 404 -13.44 -0.74 6.80
CA LEU A 404 -12.77 0.55 6.53
C LEU A 404 -12.24 1.22 7.80
N HIS A 405 -13.02 1.19 8.89
CA HIS A 405 -12.60 1.68 10.19
C HIS A 405 -11.41 0.88 10.75
N GLU A 406 -11.35 -0.42 10.43
CA GLU A 406 -10.23 -1.26 10.82
C GLU A 406 -8.97 -0.93 10.03
N GLN A 407 -9.10 -0.67 8.73
CA GLN A 407 -8.00 -0.22 7.88
C GLN A 407 -7.51 1.19 8.26
N ALA A 408 -8.41 2.09 8.67
CA ALA A 408 -8.04 3.41 9.19
C ALA A 408 -7.24 3.29 10.49
N ALA A 409 -7.71 2.49 11.45
CA ALA A 409 -6.99 2.22 12.69
C ALA A 409 -5.65 1.51 12.44
N ALA A 410 -5.63 0.51 11.57
CA ALA A 410 -4.43 -0.21 11.13
C ALA A 410 -3.32 0.73 10.62
N SER A 411 -3.72 1.67 9.76
CA SER A 411 -2.81 2.65 9.17
C SER A 411 -2.29 3.65 10.20
N LEU A 412 -3.14 4.12 11.12
CA LEU A 412 -2.75 5.08 12.15
C LEU A 412 -1.85 4.44 13.21
N VAL A 413 -2.17 3.24 13.69
CA VAL A 413 -1.40 2.57 14.74
C VAL A 413 -0.08 2.00 14.19
N GLY A 414 -0.05 1.58 12.92
CA GLY A 414 1.19 1.12 12.27
C GLY A 414 2.31 2.16 12.31
N ASN A 415 1.97 3.46 12.29
CA ASN A 415 2.94 4.54 12.43
C ASN A 415 3.66 4.55 13.79
N ILE A 416 3.06 4.04 14.87
CA ILE A 416 3.71 3.99 16.19
C ILE A 416 4.88 3.00 16.17
N ALA A 417 4.65 1.79 15.67
CA ALA A 417 5.68 0.76 15.56
C ALA A 417 6.80 1.18 14.60
N ALA A 418 6.42 1.84 13.52
CA ALA A 418 7.29 2.42 12.52
C ALA A 418 8.25 3.49 13.09
N LEU A 419 7.72 4.43 13.88
CA LEU A 419 8.51 5.46 14.56
C LEU A 419 9.46 4.85 15.59
N GLU A 420 9.00 3.87 16.36
CA GLU A 420 9.85 3.20 17.34
C GLU A 420 10.98 2.42 16.68
N ALA A 421 10.68 1.76 15.56
CA ALA A 421 11.69 1.08 14.77
C ALA A 421 12.73 2.06 14.21
N SER A 422 12.30 3.26 13.80
CA SER A 422 13.20 4.31 13.34
C SER A 422 14.11 4.84 14.46
N ARG A 423 13.59 5.06 15.68
CA ARG A 423 14.38 5.54 16.83
C ARG A 423 15.52 4.58 17.20
N ARG A 424 15.20 3.29 17.22
CA ARG A 424 16.10 2.20 17.68
C ARG A 424 16.98 1.62 16.58
N LEU A 425 16.82 2.08 15.35
CA LEU A 425 17.68 1.67 14.26
C LEU A 425 19.12 2.10 14.59
N SER A 426 20.02 1.14 14.69
CA SER A 426 21.44 1.37 14.90
C SER A 426 22.25 0.77 13.76
N TYR A 427 23.40 1.37 13.52
CA TYR A 427 24.31 0.99 12.46
C TYR A 427 25.66 0.66 13.09
N ASP A 428 26.16 -0.54 12.79
CA ASP A 428 27.52 -0.92 13.15
C ASP A 428 28.45 -0.60 11.98
N PRO A 429 29.35 0.40 12.11
CA PRO A 429 30.27 0.77 11.04
C PRO A 429 31.28 -0.30 10.68
N GLN A 430 31.55 -1.27 11.56
CA GLN A 430 32.53 -2.32 11.32
C GLN A 430 31.96 -3.44 10.45
N SER A 431 30.72 -3.87 10.75
CA SER A 431 30.02 -4.86 9.94
C SER A 431 29.27 -4.26 8.75
N GLY A 432 29.01 -2.95 8.76
CA GLY A 432 28.18 -2.28 7.76
C GLY A 432 26.70 -2.67 7.84
N GLN A 433 26.26 -3.24 8.97
CA GLN A 433 24.92 -3.78 9.14
C GLN A 433 24.04 -2.87 10.00
N PHE A 434 22.77 -2.78 9.59
CA PHE A 434 21.71 -2.24 10.41
C PHE A 434 21.20 -3.29 11.38
N HIS A 435 20.94 -2.87 12.62
CA HIS A 435 20.29 -3.71 13.60
C HIS A 435 19.33 -2.89 14.45
N MET A 436 18.39 -3.59 15.07
CA MET A 436 17.46 -3.03 16.02
C MET A 436 18.02 -3.20 17.43
N GLU A 437 18.26 -2.10 18.15
CA GLU A 437 18.68 -2.18 19.54
C GLU A 437 17.63 -2.91 20.39
N ARG A 438 18.12 -3.73 21.34
CA ARG A 438 17.25 -4.46 22.25
C ARG A 438 16.61 -3.49 23.24
N VAL A 439 15.34 -3.72 23.53
CA VAL A 439 14.56 -2.97 24.52
C VAL A 439 14.92 -3.44 25.92
N ASP A 440 15.11 -2.49 26.84
CA ASP A 440 14.98 -2.78 28.26
C ASP A 440 13.49 -2.65 28.65
N GLU A 441 12.85 -3.80 28.83
CA GLU A 441 11.41 -3.92 29.12
C GLU A 441 11.02 -3.20 30.43
N ALA A 442 11.94 -3.03 31.37
CA ALA A 442 11.66 -2.42 32.66
C ALA A 442 11.42 -0.91 32.59
N ILE A 443 11.79 -0.25 31.48
CA ILE A 443 11.82 1.22 31.35
C ILE A 443 11.25 1.74 30.03
N TYR A 444 10.55 0.90 29.27
CA TYR A 444 10.00 1.30 27.97
C TYR A 444 8.77 2.21 28.08
N GLU A 445 8.78 3.32 27.36
CA GLU A 445 7.63 4.21 27.16
C GLU A 445 7.33 4.37 25.66
N ALA A 446 6.06 4.22 25.27
CA ALA A 446 5.63 4.43 23.89
C ALA A 446 5.77 5.91 23.47
N PRO A 447 5.88 6.23 22.15
CA PRO A 447 5.93 7.61 21.65
C PRO A 447 4.65 8.43 21.98
N LEU A 448 4.58 9.03 23.17
CA LEU A 448 3.35 9.64 23.73
C LEU A 448 2.63 10.60 22.78
N GLY A 449 3.33 11.56 22.18
CA GLY A 449 2.69 12.54 21.28
C GLY A 449 2.05 11.91 20.04
N HIS A 450 2.60 10.81 19.52
CA HIS A 450 2.02 10.13 18.36
C HIS A 450 0.87 9.21 18.77
N ALA A 451 1.01 8.52 19.90
CA ALA A 451 -0.07 7.73 20.48
C ALA A 451 -1.31 8.60 20.78
N GLN A 452 -1.11 9.81 21.30
CA GLN A 452 -2.17 10.81 21.50
C GLN A 452 -2.86 11.20 20.19
N SER A 453 -2.10 11.50 19.13
CA SER A 453 -2.68 11.86 17.82
C SER A 453 -3.51 10.72 17.21
N VAL A 454 -3.04 9.47 17.31
CA VAL A 454 -3.80 8.29 16.87
C VAL A 454 -5.09 8.14 17.69
N TYR A 455 -5.00 8.34 19.00
CA TYR A 455 -6.16 8.29 19.90
C TYR A 455 -7.21 9.35 19.52
N GLU A 456 -6.79 10.60 19.32
CA GLU A 456 -7.66 11.72 18.96
C GLU A 456 -8.40 11.47 17.64
N GLU A 457 -7.71 10.96 16.60
CA GLU A 457 -8.32 10.65 15.31
C GLU A 457 -9.37 9.52 15.41
N LEU A 458 -9.08 8.46 16.18
CA LEU A 458 -10.04 7.36 16.40
C LEU A 458 -11.24 7.81 17.24
N HIS A 459 -11.02 8.64 18.25
CA HIS A 459 -12.09 9.21 19.06
C HIS A 459 -12.97 10.16 18.23
N GLY A 460 -12.38 10.94 17.32
CA GLY A 460 -13.12 11.78 16.39
C GLY A 460 -14.04 10.97 15.46
N LEU A 461 -13.58 9.82 14.95
CA LEU A 461 -14.42 8.90 14.18
C LEU A 461 -15.61 8.39 15.00
N MET A 462 -15.37 7.98 16.25
CA MET A 462 -16.43 7.55 17.17
C MET A 462 -17.43 8.67 17.48
N GLY A 463 -16.95 9.91 17.63
CA GLY A 463 -17.78 11.11 17.79
C GLY A 463 -18.77 11.26 16.63
N VAL A 464 -18.28 11.13 15.39
CA VAL A 464 -19.13 11.16 14.19
C VAL A 464 -20.16 10.03 14.21
N CYS A 465 -19.77 8.79 14.52
CA CYS A 465 -20.73 7.68 14.60
C CYS A 465 -21.85 7.94 15.63
N ASN A 466 -21.52 8.51 16.79
CA ASN A 466 -22.50 8.85 17.82
C ASN A 466 -23.44 9.99 17.39
N GLU A 467 -22.91 11.03 16.75
CA GLU A 467 -23.68 12.13 16.19
C GLU A 467 -24.68 11.63 15.12
N GLU A 468 -24.19 10.88 14.14
CA GLU A 468 -25.00 10.38 13.02
C GLU A 468 -26.05 9.36 13.50
N LYS A 469 -25.68 8.48 14.44
CA LYS A 469 -26.64 7.59 15.10
C LYS A 469 -27.76 8.38 15.80
N GLY A 470 -27.42 9.40 16.58
CA GLY A 470 -28.40 10.24 17.26
C GLY A 470 -29.32 11.00 16.30
N ALA A 471 -28.80 11.43 15.14
CA ALA A 471 -29.62 12.03 14.08
C ALA A 471 -30.58 11.01 13.45
N LEU A 472 -30.11 9.80 13.16
CA LEU A 472 -30.92 8.70 12.63
C LEU A 472 -31.99 8.24 13.61
N ASP A 473 -31.68 8.14 14.91
CA ASP A 473 -32.66 7.79 15.95
C ASP A 473 -33.80 8.82 16.04
N LYS A 474 -33.50 10.11 15.88
CA LYS A 474 -34.52 11.17 15.79
C LYS A 474 -35.35 11.05 14.51
N ALA A 475 -34.71 10.79 13.37
CA ALA A 475 -35.40 10.59 12.09
C ALA A 475 -36.33 9.37 12.12
N ARG A 476 -35.91 8.30 12.81
CA ARG A 476 -36.70 7.10 13.05
C ARG A 476 -37.98 7.40 13.82
N GLN A 477 -37.93 8.24 14.86
CA GLN A 477 -39.08 8.57 15.71
C GLN A 477 -40.19 9.33 14.97
N VAL A 478 -39.83 10.05 13.90
CA VAL A 478 -40.77 10.85 13.10
C VAL A 478 -41.19 10.16 11.79
N SER A 479 -40.52 9.07 11.41
CA SER A 479 -40.86 8.30 10.21
C SER A 479 -42.05 7.37 10.48
N THR A 480 -43.00 7.34 9.55
CA THR A 480 -44.14 6.41 9.56
C THR A 480 -44.06 5.37 8.43
N ASP A 481 -43.06 5.49 7.54
CA ASP A 481 -42.84 4.57 6.43
C ASP A 481 -42.01 3.35 6.90
N PRO A 482 -42.57 2.12 6.87
CA PRO A 482 -41.87 0.90 7.28
C PRO A 482 -40.55 0.65 6.55
N ASP A 483 -40.47 0.97 5.25
CA ASP A 483 -39.26 0.73 4.45
C ASP A 483 -38.15 1.72 4.83
N GLN A 484 -38.53 2.96 5.08
CA GLN A 484 -37.62 3.99 5.57
C GLN A 484 -37.13 3.67 6.99
N ILE A 485 -38.02 3.18 7.87
CA ILE A 485 -37.66 2.74 9.22
C ILE A 485 -36.64 1.59 9.16
N ALA A 486 -36.86 0.58 8.33
CA ALA A 486 -35.94 -0.54 8.19
C ALA A 486 -34.54 -0.11 7.70
N LYS A 487 -34.47 0.84 6.75
CA LYS A 487 -33.19 1.41 6.28
C LYS A 487 -32.49 2.20 7.38
N ILE A 488 -33.23 2.98 8.16
CA ILE A 488 -32.67 3.74 9.30
C ILE A 488 -32.13 2.77 10.37
N ASP A 489 -32.88 1.74 10.72
CA ASP A 489 -32.50 0.74 11.72
C ASP A 489 -31.21 0.00 11.33
N LEU A 490 -31.07 -0.38 10.05
CA LEU A 490 -29.84 -0.97 9.53
C LEU A 490 -28.62 -0.03 9.72
N LYS A 491 -28.78 1.25 9.39
CA LYS A 491 -27.69 2.24 9.53
C LYS A 491 -27.32 2.50 11.00
N VAL A 492 -28.32 2.56 11.89
CA VAL A 492 -28.10 2.67 13.34
C VAL A 492 -27.30 1.48 13.86
N MET A 493 -27.63 0.26 13.43
CA MET A 493 -26.87 -0.94 13.77
C MET A 493 -25.43 -0.86 13.26
N GLN A 494 -25.22 -0.45 12.01
CA GLN A 494 -23.88 -0.28 11.41
C GLN A 494 -23.02 0.72 12.20
N PHE A 495 -23.56 1.89 12.55
CA PHE A 495 -22.84 2.87 13.38
C PHE A 495 -22.54 2.36 14.80
N ALA A 496 -23.46 1.61 15.40
CA ALA A 496 -23.26 1.03 16.72
C ALA A 496 -22.15 -0.04 16.71
N ASP A 497 -22.08 -0.88 15.67
CA ASP A 497 -21.05 -1.91 15.53
C ASP A 497 -19.67 -1.28 15.29
N ILE A 498 -19.58 -0.24 14.44
CA ILE A 498 -18.33 0.51 14.23
C ILE A 498 -17.87 1.20 15.52
N SER A 499 -18.79 1.87 16.23
CA SER A 499 -18.46 2.54 17.50
C SER A 499 -17.95 1.53 18.53
N ARG A 500 -18.61 0.38 18.65
CA ARG A 500 -18.18 -0.71 19.53
C ARG A 500 -16.80 -1.24 19.15
N SER A 501 -16.53 -1.41 17.85
CA SER A 501 -15.22 -1.84 17.35
C SER A 501 -14.12 -0.83 17.70
N ILE A 502 -14.38 0.47 17.55
CA ILE A 502 -13.44 1.53 17.94
C ILE A 502 -13.25 1.54 19.47
N GLU A 503 -14.32 1.47 20.26
CA GLU A 503 -14.26 1.42 21.73
C GLU A 503 -13.44 0.20 22.23
N GLN A 504 -13.62 -0.96 21.60
CA GLN A 504 -12.84 -2.16 21.90
C GLN A 504 -11.35 -1.94 21.61
N LYS A 505 -11.01 -1.26 20.51
CA LYS A 505 -9.63 -0.91 20.17
C LYS A 505 -9.01 0.14 21.09
N LEU A 506 -9.83 1.02 21.67
CA LEU A 506 -9.39 2.02 22.65
C LEU A 506 -9.38 1.47 24.09
N GLY A 507 -9.73 0.20 24.30
CA GLY A 507 -9.62 -0.47 25.60
C GLY A 507 -10.75 -0.16 26.59
N GLY A 508 -11.90 0.35 26.12
CA GLY A 508 -13.06 0.67 26.95
C GLY A 508 -12.95 1.97 27.76
N LYS A 509 -14.09 2.47 28.28
CA LYS A 509 -14.21 3.77 28.98
C LYS A 509 -13.53 3.83 30.36
N ASP A 510 -13.20 2.69 30.96
CA ASP A 510 -12.76 2.63 32.37
C ASP A 510 -11.25 2.80 32.57
N ASN A 511 -10.46 2.76 31.50
CA ASN A 511 -9.02 3.04 31.57
C ASN A 511 -8.69 4.54 31.40
N TYR A 512 -9.71 5.41 31.46
CA TYR A 512 -9.61 6.83 31.12
C TYR A 512 -9.19 7.75 32.28
N VAL A 513 -9.07 7.21 33.50
CA VAL A 513 -8.77 8.00 34.70
C VAL A 513 -7.28 7.89 35.02
N GLY A 514 -6.47 8.67 34.30
CA GLY A 514 -5.05 8.87 34.63
C GLY A 514 -4.18 9.06 33.39
N PHE A 515 -4.27 10.22 32.77
CA PHE A 515 -3.19 10.77 31.94
C PHE A 515 -2.36 11.74 32.77
#